data_AF-A0A327H2M6-F1
#
_entry.id   AF-A0A327H2M6-F1
#
_cell.length_a   1.000
_cell.length_b   1.000
_cell.length_c   1.000
_cell.angle_alpha   90.00
_cell.angle_beta   90.00
_cell.angle_gamma   90.00
#
_symmetry.space_group_name_H-M   'P 1'
#
loop_
_entity.id
_entity.type
_entity.pdbx_description
1 polymer ?
#
loop_
_entity_poly.entity_id
_entity_poly.type
_entity_poly.pdbx_seq_one_letter_code
_entity_poly.pdbx_strand_id
1 'polypeptide(L)'
;MNLKPTDYDFGVPENYSFASNITCADEKTRQMFVLGYGHMLNYNHEEAIACFMKCTELDPNCAMAWWGIAYCVSSNYNWAPGLGSGYDAIQQALAVMGQCTDLEQDLITALSTRHTKEARDSADPSVLNMGNSPELNIAFAEAMAPIYEKYKGNLDVTAIYVEALMNLKAWQLWDKNTKTGEITPADENTLLLVKIMEDTFEQYD
;
A
#
# COMPACT_ATOMS: atom_id res chain seq x y z
N MET A 1 25.47 -1.49 17.89
CA MET A 1 24.91 -0.16 18.16
C MET A 1 23.79 0.04 17.16
N ASN A 2 22.53 0.10 17.62
CA ASN A 2 21.42 0.39 16.72
C ASN A 2 21.37 1.91 16.56
N LEU A 3 21.61 2.42 15.35
CA LEU A 3 21.70 3.87 15.10
C LEU A 3 20.33 4.52 14.84
N LYS A 4 19.27 3.71 14.67
CA LYS A 4 17.91 4.21 14.48
C LYS A 4 17.19 4.43 15.81
N PRO A 5 16.32 5.47 15.90
CA PRO A 5 15.41 5.65 17.03
C PRO A 5 14.54 4.41 17.24
N THR A 6 14.19 4.14 18.50
CA THR A 6 13.31 3.00 18.88
C THR A 6 11.96 3.46 19.42
N ASP A 7 11.75 4.77 19.51
CA ASP A 7 10.63 5.48 20.12
C ASP A 7 9.88 6.34 19.10
N TYR A 8 9.73 5.83 17.87
CA TYR A 8 8.95 6.53 16.83
C TYR A 8 7.51 6.75 17.30
N ASP A 9 7.10 8.02 17.31
CA ASP A 9 5.72 8.43 17.51
C ASP A 9 5.01 8.49 16.16
N PHE A 10 4.16 7.49 15.89
CA PHE A 10 3.32 7.45 14.72
C PHE A 10 1.98 8.20 14.94
N GLY A 11 1.76 8.79 16.12
CA GLY A 11 0.54 9.48 16.48
C GLY A 11 -0.46 8.59 17.21
N VAL A 12 -1.75 8.92 17.06
CA VAL A 12 -2.85 8.35 17.84
C VAL A 12 -3.07 6.86 17.47
N PRO A 13 -2.95 5.91 18.41
CA PRO A 13 -3.05 4.46 18.12
C PRO A 13 -4.34 4.02 17.44
N GLU A 14 -5.45 4.71 17.72
CA GLU A 14 -6.76 4.44 17.11
C GLU A 14 -6.73 4.59 15.57
N ASN A 15 -5.86 5.45 15.04
CA ASN A 15 -5.64 5.63 13.60
C ASN A 15 -4.91 4.44 12.95
N TYR A 16 -4.40 3.50 13.74
CA TYR A 16 -3.70 2.29 13.30
C TYR A 16 -4.47 1.02 13.70
N SER A 17 -5.76 1.14 14.00
CA SER A 17 -6.58 0.05 14.52
C SER A 17 -6.64 -1.15 13.57
N PHE A 18 -6.59 -0.95 12.25
CA PHE A 18 -6.47 -2.03 11.28
C PHE A 18 -5.25 -2.93 11.54
N ALA A 19 -4.07 -2.34 11.70
CA ALA A 19 -2.83 -3.08 11.95
C ALA A 19 -2.83 -3.86 13.27
N SER A 20 -3.62 -3.41 14.24
CA SER A 20 -3.78 -4.09 15.54
C SER A 20 -4.74 -5.29 15.49
N ASN A 21 -5.44 -5.49 14.38
CA ASN A 21 -6.46 -6.53 14.24
C ASN A 21 -6.14 -7.57 13.17
N ILE A 22 -4.91 -7.56 12.62
CA ILE A 22 -4.51 -8.54 11.61
C ILE A 22 -4.51 -9.97 12.15
N THR A 23 -4.71 -10.92 11.24
CA THR A 23 -4.58 -12.35 11.50
C THR A 23 -3.10 -12.73 11.59
N CYS A 24 -2.65 -13.13 12.78
CA CYS A 24 -1.29 -13.61 13.03
C CYS A 24 -1.26 -14.57 14.23
N ALA A 25 -0.19 -15.36 14.35
CA ALA A 25 -0.05 -16.40 15.36
C ALA A 25 0.13 -15.87 16.79
N ASP A 26 0.76 -14.70 16.95
CA ASP A 26 1.05 -14.14 18.27
C ASP A 26 1.13 -12.60 18.32
N GLU A 27 1.12 -12.08 19.54
CA GLU A 27 1.17 -10.66 19.86
C GLU A 27 2.50 -9.99 19.45
N LYS A 28 3.62 -10.73 19.45
CA LYS A 28 4.92 -10.16 19.06
C LYS A 28 4.94 -9.84 17.57
N THR A 29 4.38 -10.74 16.76
CA THR A 29 4.21 -10.55 15.33
C THR A 29 3.32 -9.34 15.06
N ARG A 30 2.22 -9.21 15.80
CA ARG A 30 1.30 -8.07 15.70
C ARG A 30 1.97 -6.74 16.04
N GLN A 31 2.71 -6.67 17.14
CA GLN A 31 3.44 -5.46 17.54
C GLN A 31 4.47 -5.05 16.48
N MET A 32 5.18 -6.02 15.91
CA MET A 32 6.11 -5.77 14.81
C MET A 32 5.37 -5.30 13.55
N PHE A 33 4.18 -5.84 13.27
CA PHE A 33 3.36 -5.43 12.13
C PHE A 33 2.87 -3.98 12.30
N VAL A 34 2.40 -3.61 13.49
CA VAL A 34 2.00 -2.23 13.81
C VAL A 34 3.16 -1.25 13.59
N LEU A 35 4.37 -1.61 14.00
CA LEU A 35 5.57 -0.80 13.72
C LEU A 35 5.85 -0.66 12.22
N GLY A 36 5.78 -1.76 11.46
CA GLY A 36 5.95 -1.74 10.01
C GLY A 36 4.88 -0.90 9.29
N TYR A 37 3.63 -1.02 9.72
CA TYR A 37 2.50 -0.27 9.18
C TYR A 37 2.63 1.23 9.48
N GLY A 38 3.11 1.61 10.66
CA GLY A 38 3.46 2.99 11.00
C GLY A 38 4.50 3.59 10.05
N HIS A 39 5.57 2.84 9.76
CA HIS A 39 6.59 3.27 8.79
C HIS A 39 6.04 3.34 7.35
N MET A 40 5.18 2.40 6.96
CA MET A 40 4.54 2.37 5.64
C MET A 40 3.70 3.62 5.40
N LEU A 41 2.80 3.98 6.34
CA LEU A 41 1.94 5.17 6.21
C LEU A 41 2.74 6.49 6.18
N ASN A 42 3.95 6.49 6.72
CA ASN A 42 4.87 7.63 6.71
C ASN A 42 5.86 7.60 5.52
N TYR A 43 5.64 6.73 4.52
CA TYR A 43 6.49 6.56 3.35
C TYR A 43 7.97 6.19 3.67
N ASN A 44 8.24 5.60 4.83
CA ASN A 44 9.53 4.99 5.15
C ASN A 44 9.51 3.49 4.80
N HIS A 45 9.46 3.20 3.51
CA HIS A 45 9.19 1.85 3.01
C HIS A 45 10.29 0.86 3.31
N GLU A 46 11.56 1.25 3.29
CA GLU A 46 12.68 0.36 3.61
C GLU A 46 12.63 -0.15 5.05
N GLU A 47 12.29 0.71 6.02
CA GLU A 47 12.13 0.31 7.41
C GLU A 47 10.83 -0.49 7.63
N ALA A 48 9.76 -0.15 6.91
CA ALA A 48 8.53 -0.93 6.91
C ALA A 48 8.79 -2.36 6.41
N ILE A 49 9.52 -2.52 5.31
CA ILE A 49 9.93 -3.84 4.76
C ILE A 49 10.73 -4.62 5.79
N ALA A 50 11.69 -3.98 6.48
CA ALA A 50 12.47 -4.65 7.51
C ALA A 50 11.60 -5.17 8.67
N CYS A 51 10.58 -4.40 9.08
CA CYS A 51 9.62 -4.81 10.10
C CYS A 51 8.74 -5.97 9.61
N PHE A 52 8.19 -5.88 8.40
CA PHE A 52 7.36 -6.94 7.84
C PHE A 52 8.14 -8.24 7.58
N MET A 53 9.40 -8.15 7.13
CA MET A 53 10.29 -9.31 7.07
C MET A 53 10.50 -9.92 8.46
N LYS A 54 10.59 -9.09 9.51
CA LYS A 54 10.67 -9.62 10.86
C LYS A 54 9.38 -10.32 11.31
N CYS A 55 8.22 -9.83 10.89
CA CYS A 55 6.96 -10.54 11.09
C CYS A 55 6.97 -11.92 10.41
N THR A 56 7.47 -12.04 9.17
CA THR A 56 7.49 -13.33 8.46
C THR A 56 8.50 -14.32 9.06
N GLU A 57 9.55 -13.84 9.74
CA GLU A 57 10.44 -14.70 10.53
C GLU A 57 9.78 -15.23 11.80
N LEU A 58 8.89 -14.45 12.43
CA LEU A 58 8.16 -14.83 13.65
C LEU A 58 6.97 -15.73 13.34
N ASP A 59 6.21 -15.37 12.31
CA ASP A 59 5.03 -16.08 11.83
C ASP A 59 5.05 -16.12 10.28
N PRO A 60 5.60 -17.20 9.68
CA PRO A 60 5.61 -17.38 8.24
C PRO A 60 4.22 -17.43 7.59
N ASN A 61 3.15 -17.67 8.38
CA ASN A 61 1.78 -17.70 7.89
C ASN A 61 1.05 -16.35 8.04
N CYS A 62 1.73 -15.30 8.52
CA CYS A 62 1.16 -13.95 8.57
C CYS A 62 1.04 -13.36 7.15
N ALA A 63 -0.10 -13.58 6.50
CA ALA A 63 -0.32 -13.16 5.12
C ALA A 63 -0.19 -11.65 4.93
N MET A 64 -0.62 -10.86 5.91
CA MET A 64 -0.51 -9.40 5.86
C MET A 64 0.93 -8.90 5.95
N ALA A 65 1.84 -9.62 6.61
CA ALA A 65 3.26 -9.27 6.58
C ALA A 65 3.85 -9.44 5.18
N TRP A 66 3.51 -10.53 4.49
CA TRP A 66 3.89 -10.74 3.09
C TRP A 66 3.27 -9.69 2.16
N TRP A 67 2.00 -9.33 2.39
CA TRP A 67 1.33 -8.22 1.70
C TRP A 67 2.06 -6.89 1.90
N GLY A 68 2.44 -6.57 3.14
CA GLY A 68 3.15 -5.33 3.48
C GLY A 68 4.51 -5.21 2.80
N ILE A 69 5.25 -6.33 2.69
CA ILE A 69 6.50 -6.38 1.91
C ILE A 69 6.21 -6.05 0.44
N ALA A 70 5.25 -6.75 -0.17
CA ALA A 70 4.88 -6.53 -1.58
C ALA A 70 4.45 -5.08 -1.86
N TYR A 71 3.64 -4.52 -0.96
CA TYR A 71 3.16 -3.14 -1.05
C TYR A 71 4.32 -2.14 -0.98
N CYS A 72 5.19 -2.26 0.03
CA CYS A 72 6.27 -1.30 0.25
C CYS A 72 7.37 -1.34 -0.82
N VAL A 73 7.65 -2.52 -1.41
CA VAL A 73 8.62 -2.60 -2.51
C VAL A 73 8.05 -2.07 -3.83
N SER A 74 6.73 -2.02 -3.98
CA SER A 74 6.08 -1.55 -5.20
C SER A 74 6.20 -0.03 -5.40
N SER A 75 5.74 0.46 -6.55
CA SER A 75 5.68 1.90 -6.81
C SER A 75 4.84 2.63 -5.77
N ASN A 76 5.26 3.83 -5.40
CA ASN A 76 4.48 4.75 -4.57
C ASN A 76 4.58 6.18 -5.12
N TYR A 77 3.81 7.09 -4.54
CA TYR A 77 3.69 8.46 -5.04
C TYR A 77 5.05 9.17 -5.07
N ASN A 78 5.91 8.94 -4.08
CA ASN A 78 7.22 9.57 -3.97
C ASN A 78 8.29 8.87 -4.83
N TRP A 79 8.11 7.59 -5.16
CA TRP A 79 9.07 6.80 -5.94
C TRP A 79 8.37 5.86 -6.92
N ALA A 80 8.01 6.40 -8.08
CA ALA A 80 7.26 5.68 -9.12
C ALA A 80 7.93 4.40 -9.65
N PRO A 81 9.27 4.26 -9.73
CA PRO A 81 9.88 2.98 -10.10
C PRO A 81 9.62 1.85 -9.09
N GLY A 82 9.45 2.17 -7.81
CA GLY A 82 9.46 1.20 -6.71
C GLY A 82 10.88 0.75 -6.34
N LEU A 83 10.97 -0.12 -5.32
CA LEU A 83 12.20 -0.76 -4.85
C LEU A 83 12.37 -2.20 -5.40
N GLY A 84 11.30 -2.78 -5.95
CA GLY A 84 11.28 -4.14 -6.48
C GLY A 84 9.90 -4.56 -6.93
N SER A 85 9.78 -5.77 -7.48
CA SER A 85 8.54 -6.21 -8.13
C SER A 85 7.44 -6.62 -7.14
N GLY A 86 7.74 -7.00 -5.90
CA GLY A 86 6.74 -7.46 -4.92
C GLY A 86 6.11 -8.84 -5.21
N TYR A 87 6.30 -9.39 -6.42
CA TYR A 87 5.69 -10.64 -6.86
C TYR A 87 5.90 -11.82 -5.90
N ASP A 88 7.14 -12.07 -5.48
CA ASP A 88 7.41 -13.25 -4.63
C ASP A 88 6.72 -13.14 -3.27
N ALA A 89 6.69 -11.95 -2.68
CA ALA A 89 6.02 -11.71 -1.41
C ALA A 89 4.50 -11.84 -1.54
N ILE A 90 3.88 -11.28 -2.58
CA ILE A 90 2.42 -11.40 -2.74
C ILE A 90 1.99 -12.84 -3.06
N GLN A 91 2.83 -13.63 -3.76
CA GLN A 91 2.56 -15.06 -3.94
C GLN A 91 2.60 -15.83 -2.61
N GLN A 92 3.50 -15.47 -1.68
CA GLN A 92 3.46 -16.04 -0.33
C GLN A 92 2.19 -15.63 0.43
N ALA A 93 1.78 -14.35 0.35
CA ALA A 93 0.54 -13.89 0.96
C ALA A 93 -0.67 -14.71 0.47
N LEU A 94 -0.83 -14.87 -0.84
CA LEU A 94 -1.88 -15.68 -1.45
C LEU A 94 -1.87 -17.14 -0.97
N ALA A 95 -0.68 -17.73 -0.78
CA ALA A 95 -0.54 -19.12 -0.33
C ALA A 95 -0.97 -19.34 1.12
N VAL A 96 -0.88 -18.31 1.98
CA VAL A 96 -1.13 -18.43 3.43
C VAL A 96 -2.37 -17.68 3.92
N MET A 97 -3.07 -16.93 3.06
CA MET A 97 -4.23 -16.13 3.44
C MET A 97 -5.49 -16.92 3.83
N GLY A 98 -5.48 -18.25 3.77
CA GLY A 98 -6.68 -19.08 3.96
C GLY A 98 -7.33 -19.00 5.34
N GLN A 99 -6.65 -18.42 6.34
CA GLN A 99 -7.19 -18.16 7.68
C GLN A 99 -7.48 -16.68 7.93
N CYS A 100 -7.17 -15.80 6.99
CA CYS A 100 -7.35 -14.36 7.12
C CYS A 100 -8.82 -13.97 7.04
N THR A 101 -9.13 -12.79 7.57
CA THR A 101 -10.45 -12.16 7.42
C THR A 101 -10.77 -11.86 5.96
N ASP A 102 -12.05 -11.66 5.64
CA ASP A 102 -12.48 -11.28 4.29
C ASP A 102 -11.77 -10.02 3.79
N LEU A 103 -11.59 -9.02 4.67
CA LEU A 103 -10.92 -7.77 4.32
C LEU A 103 -9.45 -8.00 3.93
N GLU A 104 -8.72 -8.78 4.73
CA GLU A 104 -7.32 -9.13 4.44
C GLU A 104 -7.20 -9.92 3.14
N GLN A 105 -8.09 -10.90 2.90
CA GLN A 105 -8.10 -11.67 1.65
C GLN A 105 -8.40 -10.79 0.43
N ASP A 106 -9.32 -9.85 0.56
CA ASP A 106 -9.65 -8.88 -0.50
C ASP A 106 -8.45 -7.98 -0.81
N LEU A 107 -7.79 -7.41 0.20
CA LEU A 107 -6.60 -6.56 0.03
C LEU A 107 -5.42 -7.34 -0.59
N ILE A 108 -5.22 -8.60 -0.19
CA ILE A 108 -4.20 -9.48 -0.76
C ILE A 108 -4.51 -9.78 -2.23
N THR A 109 -5.76 -10.12 -2.53
CA THR A 109 -6.20 -10.42 -3.89
C THR A 109 -6.06 -9.19 -4.78
N ALA A 110 -6.48 -8.01 -4.33
CA ALA A 110 -6.31 -6.78 -5.08
C ALA A 110 -4.84 -6.45 -5.34
N LEU A 111 -3.98 -6.46 -4.32
CA LEU A 111 -2.56 -6.15 -4.51
C LEU A 111 -1.87 -7.15 -5.45
N SER A 112 -2.32 -8.42 -5.49
CA SER A 112 -1.78 -9.40 -6.42
C SER A 112 -1.94 -9.02 -7.90
N THR A 113 -2.94 -8.21 -8.25
CA THR A 113 -3.13 -7.70 -9.62
C THR A 113 -2.03 -6.72 -10.05
N ARG A 114 -1.33 -6.11 -9.09
CA ARG A 114 -0.19 -5.21 -9.30
C ARG A 114 1.11 -5.94 -9.63
N HIS A 115 1.14 -7.26 -9.52
CA HIS A 115 2.37 -8.03 -9.54
C HIS A 115 2.25 -9.25 -10.46
N THR A 116 3.08 -9.28 -11.50
CA THR A 116 3.13 -10.41 -12.43
C THR A 116 4.51 -11.03 -12.46
N LYS A 117 4.56 -12.31 -12.83
CA LYS A 117 5.83 -13.02 -12.97
C LYS A 117 6.66 -12.40 -14.11
N GLU A 118 5.99 -12.01 -15.18
CA GLU A 118 6.59 -11.36 -16.35
C GLU A 118 7.25 -10.04 -15.99
N ALA A 119 6.61 -9.20 -15.18
CA ALA A 119 7.20 -7.94 -14.71
C ALA A 119 8.39 -8.19 -13.77
N ARG A 120 8.30 -9.21 -12.90
CA ARG A 120 9.41 -9.61 -12.03
C ARG A 120 10.62 -10.10 -12.82
N ASP A 121 10.39 -10.99 -13.79
CA ASP A 121 11.45 -11.61 -14.59
C ASP A 121 12.07 -10.62 -15.61
N SER A 122 11.37 -9.53 -15.94
CA SER A 122 11.85 -8.45 -16.82
C SER A 122 12.38 -7.22 -16.07
N ALA A 123 12.42 -7.25 -14.74
CA ALA A 123 12.96 -6.16 -13.95
C ALA A 123 14.46 -5.96 -14.25
N ASP A 124 14.84 -4.71 -14.51
CA ASP A 124 16.19 -4.27 -14.78
C ASP A 124 16.46 -2.94 -14.06
N PRO A 125 17.14 -2.98 -12.90
CA PRO A 125 17.48 -1.78 -12.14
C PRO A 125 18.38 -0.80 -12.90
N SER A 126 19.12 -1.25 -13.93
CA SER A 126 20.02 -0.37 -14.70
C SER A 126 19.27 0.67 -15.53
N VAL A 127 17.99 0.42 -15.81
CA VAL A 127 17.07 1.32 -16.52
C VAL A 127 15.89 1.77 -15.65
N LEU A 128 16.01 1.61 -14.32
CA LEU A 128 14.95 1.93 -13.35
C LEU A 128 13.63 1.20 -13.59
N ASN A 129 13.67 0.01 -14.18
CA ASN A 129 12.51 -0.88 -14.26
C ASN A 129 12.56 -1.88 -13.10
N MET A 130 11.78 -1.66 -12.04
CA MET A 130 11.77 -2.56 -10.88
C MET A 130 10.64 -3.60 -10.94
N GLY A 131 10.00 -3.80 -12.10
CA GLY A 131 8.88 -4.73 -12.25
C GLY A 131 7.56 -4.15 -11.77
N ASN A 132 7.39 -2.83 -11.86
CA ASN A 132 6.16 -2.09 -11.59
C ASN A 132 5.83 -1.21 -12.80
N SER A 133 4.86 -1.60 -13.61
CA SER A 133 4.46 -0.84 -14.80
C SER A 133 3.20 0.01 -14.53
N PRO A 134 2.95 1.07 -15.34
CA PRO A 134 1.72 1.85 -15.22
C PRO A 134 0.45 1.00 -15.35
N GLU A 135 0.46 -0.02 -16.21
CA GLU A 135 -0.68 -0.94 -16.41
C GLU A 135 -0.97 -1.76 -15.15
N LEU A 136 0.08 -2.16 -14.41
CA LEU A 136 -0.08 -2.86 -13.13
C LEU A 136 -0.62 -1.94 -12.03
N ASN A 137 -0.24 -0.66 -12.04
CA ASN A 137 -0.84 0.33 -11.13
C ASN A 137 -2.33 0.55 -11.44
N ILE A 138 -2.72 0.59 -12.72
CA ILE A 138 -4.13 0.66 -13.14
C ILE A 138 -4.88 -0.57 -12.64
N ALA A 139 -4.35 -1.78 -12.87
CA ALA A 139 -5.00 -3.02 -12.43
C ALA A 139 -5.26 -3.03 -10.92
N PHE A 140 -4.31 -2.54 -10.12
CA PHE A 140 -4.49 -2.43 -8.68
C PHE A 140 -5.55 -1.40 -8.28
N ALA A 141 -5.54 -0.22 -8.88
CA ALA A 141 -6.54 0.82 -8.62
C ALA A 141 -7.95 0.33 -8.97
N GLU A 142 -8.11 -0.35 -10.11
CA GLU A 142 -9.37 -0.96 -10.53
C GLU A 142 -9.83 -2.07 -9.58
N ALA A 143 -8.90 -2.90 -9.07
CA ALA A 143 -9.20 -3.95 -8.11
C ALA A 143 -9.61 -3.40 -6.73
N MET A 144 -9.10 -2.23 -6.34
CA MET A 144 -9.45 -1.56 -5.08
C MET A 144 -10.80 -0.86 -5.13
N ALA A 145 -11.29 -0.43 -6.30
CA ALA A 145 -12.58 0.24 -6.43
C ALA A 145 -13.77 -0.53 -5.82
N PRO A 146 -14.01 -1.83 -6.12
CA PRO A 146 -15.09 -2.59 -5.48
C PRO A 146 -14.85 -2.87 -3.99
N ILE A 147 -13.58 -2.92 -3.54
CA ILE A 147 -13.24 -3.11 -2.13
C ILE A 147 -13.59 -1.85 -1.33
N TYR A 148 -13.29 -0.67 -1.87
CA TYR A 148 -13.70 0.61 -1.28
C TYR A 148 -15.22 0.67 -1.08
N GLU A 149 -16.01 0.26 -2.08
CA GLU A 149 -17.48 0.22 -1.94
C GLU A 149 -17.94 -0.85 -0.93
N LYS A 150 -17.32 -2.03 -0.92
CA LYS A 150 -17.64 -3.11 0.03
C LYS A 150 -17.38 -2.72 1.49
N TYR A 151 -16.32 -1.95 1.74
CA TYR A 151 -15.87 -1.53 3.06
C TYR A 151 -16.01 -0.01 3.26
N LYS A 152 -17.03 0.60 2.67
CA LYS A 152 -17.25 2.05 2.74
C LYS A 152 -17.25 2.54 4.19
N GLY A 153 -16.53 3.63 4.43
CA GLY A 153 -16.31 4.20 5.77
C GLY A 153 -15.10 3.60 6.52
N ASN A 154 -14.45 2.55 5.99
CA ASN A 154 -13.17 2.10 6.50
C ASN A 154 -12.04 3.03 5.99
N LEU A 155 -11.40 3.77 6.91
CA LEU A 155 -10.37 4.75 6.57
C LEU A 155 -9.10 4.12 5.98
N ASP A 156 -8.70 2.92 6.45
CA ASP A 156 -7.53 2.22 5.92
C ASP A 156 -7.74 1.77 4.47
N VAL A 157 -8.90 1.19 4.17
CA VAL A 157 -9.27 0.83 2.78
C VAL A 157 -9.34 2.08 1.90
N THR A 158 -9.91 3.16 2.41
CA THR A 158 -10.00 4.44 1.71
C THR A 158 -8.61 4.98 1.39
N ALA A 159 -7.70 4.99 2.37
CA ALA A 159 -6.34 5.47 2.19
C ALA A 159 -5.57 4.67 1.12
N ILE A 160 -5.68 3.33 1.15
CA ILE A 160 -5.04 2.46 0.14
C ILE A 160 -5.62 2.73 -1.25
N TYR A 161 -6.93 2.90 -1.39
CA TYR A 161 -7.55 3.18 -2.70
C TYR A 161 -7.18 4.56 -3.24
N VAL A 162 -7.20 5.59 -2.38
CA VAL A 162 -6.76 6.95 -2.75
C VAL A 162 -5.29 6.93 -3.20
N GLU A 163 -4.41 6.24 -2.47
CA GLU A 163 -3.00 6.11 -2.84
C GLU A 163 -2.81 5.35 -4.16
N ALA A 164 -3.60 4.31 -4.41
CA ALA A 164 -3.61 3.61 -5.70
C ALA A 164 -4.00 4.53 -6.86
N LEU A 165 -5.01 5.40 -6.69
CA LEU A 165 -5.40 6.41 -7.69
C LEU A 165 -4.32 7.48 -7.87
N MET A 166 -3.71 7.95 -6.78
CA MET A 166 -2.60 8.93 -6.84
C MET A 166 -1.40 8.38 -7.63
N ASN A 167 -1.10 7.08 -7.48
CA ASN A 167 0.00 6.41 -8.16
C ASN A 167 -0.18 6.31 -9.69
N LEU A 168 -1.38 6.53 -10.23
CA LEU A 168 -1.62 6.58 -11.67
C LEU A 168 -0.99 7.83 -12.31
N LYS A 169 -0.80 8.89 -11.53
CA LYS A 169 -0.25 10.19 -11.95
C LYS A 169 0.66 10.77 -10.86
N ALA A 170 1.60 9.97 -10.36
CA ALA A 170 2.54 10.39 -9.32
C ALA A 170 3.20 11.74 -9.66
N TRP A 171 3.17 12.68 -8.72
CA TRP A 171 3.62 14.09 -8.87
C TRP A 171 2.91 14.93 -9.95
N GLN A 172 1.88 14.41 -10.60
CA GLN A 172 1.26 15.01 -11.78
C GLN A 172 -0.28 14.99 -11.70
N LEU A 173 -0.85 15.14 -10.50
CA LEU A 173 -2.30 15.17 -10.31
C LEU A 173 -2.95 16.42 -10.93
N TRP A 174 -2.22 17.53 -11.03
CA TRP A 174 -2.77 18.80 -11.52
C TRP A 174 -1.88 19.39 -12.62
N ASP A 175 -2.52 19.87 -13.68
CA ASP A 175 -1.89 20.63 -14.74
C ASP A 175 -1.98 22.13 -14.44
N LYS A 176 -0.87 22.83 -14.58
CA LYS A 176 -0.81 24.29 -14.43
C LYS A 176 -0.48 24.96 -15.75
N ASN A 177 -1.41 25.76 -16.26
CA ASN A 177 -1.14 26.65 -17.37
C ASN A 177 -0.29 27.83 -16.89
N THR A 178 0.98 27.88 -17.28
CA THR A 178 1.93 28.92 -16.83
C THR A 178 1.67 30.31 -17.41
N LYS A 179 0.86 30.43 -18.47
CA LYS A 179 0.50 31.72 -19.08
C LYS A 179 -0.72 32.35 -18.43
N THR A 180 -1.74 31.54 -18.12
CA THR A 180 -3.01 32.02 -17.56
C THR A 180 -3.07 31.89 -16.04
N GLY A 181 -2.25 31.02 -15.45
CA GLY A 181 -2.30 30.67 -14.03
C GLY A 181 -3.39 29.64 -13.68
N GLU A 182 -4.15 29.18 -14.67
CA GLU A 182 -5.21 28.19 -14.50
C GLU A 182 -4.65 26.83 -14.07
N ILE A 183 -5.34 26.19 -13.12
CA ILE A 183 -5.01 24.85 -12.63
C ILE A 183 -6.21 23.94 -12.93
N THR A 184 -5.94 22.84 -13.62
CA THR A 184 -6.95 21.84 -13.98
C THR A 184 -6.51 20.46 -13.50
N PRO A 185 -7.43 19.56 -13.15
CA PRO A 185 -7.07 18.18 -12.84
C PRO A 185 -6.42 17.53 -14.07
N ALA A 186 -5.42 16.67 -13.86
CA ALA A 186 -4.75 15.96 -14.95
C ALA A 186 -5.66 14.91 -15.61
N ASP A 187 -6.62 14.38 -14.86
CA ASP A 187 -7.65 13.44 -15.32
C ASP A 187 -8.83 13.35 -14.33
N GLU A 188 -9.82 12.53 -14.66
CA GLU A 188 -10.99 12.29 -13.81
C GLU A 188 -10.63 11.60 -12.48
N ASN A 189 -9.54 10.82 -12.43
CA ASN A 189 -9.09 10.16 -11.20
C ASN A 189 -8.64 11.18 -10.15
N THR A 190 -8.06 12.30 -10.58
CA THR A 190 -7.70 13.41 -9.70
C THR A 190 -8.92 13.99 -8.97
N LEU A 191 -10.04 14.16 -9.67
CA LEU A 191 -11.27 14.64 -9.03
C LEU A 191 -11.93 13.55 -8.18
N LEU A 192 -11.83 12.28 -8.62
CA LEU A 192 -12.36 11.14 -7.89
C LEU A 192 -11.68 10.98 -6.52
N LEU A 193 -10.35 11.04 -6.45
CA LEU A 193 -9.63 10.90 -5.19
C LEU A 193 -9.94 12.06 -4.22
N VAL A 194 -10.10 13.30 -4.72
CA VAL A 194 -10.53 14.44 -3.89
C VAL A 194 -11.91 14.18 -3.30
N LYS A 195 -12.86 13.80 -4.15
CA LYS A 195 -14.23 13.49 -3.73
C LYS A 195 -14.27 12.36 -2.69
N ILE A 196 -13.50 11.28 -2.90
CA ILE A 196 -13.46 10.16 -1.95
C ILE A 196 -12.97 10.64 -0.57
N MET A 197 -11.92 11.46 -0.53
CA MET A 197 -11.41 12.00 0.73
C MET A 197 -12.45 12.91 1.41
N GLU A 198 -13.08 13.82 0.66
CA GLU A 198 -14.13 14.71 1.18
C GLU A 198 -15.34 13.91 1.72
N ASP A 199 -15.90 13.01 0.90
CA ASP A 199 -17.04 12.16 1.28
C ASP A 199 -16.75 11.34 2.54
N THR A 200 -15.51 10.86 2.68
CA THR A 200 -15.10 10.03 3.82
C THR A 200 -15.08 10.81 5.12
N PHE A 201 -14.53 12.02 5.14
CA PHE A 201 -14.49 12.85 6.35
C PHE A 201 -15.82 13.51 6.67
N GLU A 202 -16.67 13.82 5.68
CA GLU A 202 -18.03 14.31 5.93
C GLU A 202 -18.94 13.26 6.58
N GLN A 203 -18.65 11.97 6.39
CA GLN A 203 -19.39 10.86 6.98
C GLN A 203 -18.79 10.40 8.32
N TYR A 204 -17.64 10.94 8.72
CA TYR A 204 -16.91 10.59 9.95
C TYR A 204 -17.19 11.65 11.02
N ASP A 205 -18.31 11.50 11.73
CA ASP A 205 -18.65 12.29 12.93
C ASP A 205 -18.10 11.64 14.22
#